data_AF-A0AAE8FP27-F1
#
_entry.id   AF-A0AAE8FP27-F1
#
_cell.length_a   1.000
_cell.length_b   1.000
_cell.length_c   1.000
_cell.angle_alpha   90.00
_cell.angle_beta   90.00
_cell.angle_gamma   90.00
#
_symmetry.space_group_name_H-M   'P 1'
#
loop_
_entity.id
_entity.type
_entity.pdbx_description
1 polymer ?
#
loop_
_entity_poly.entity_id
_entity_poly.type
_entity_poly.pdbx_seq_one_letter_code
_entity_poly.pdbx_strand_id
1 'polypeptide(L)'
;EHVAFLLAITTLKQVLTIPEIKEGILFQGKTVGIREAYNLFCDEQEAAVWMVSQLAQGKSHPQKFDQATPVEYIAVRAATLSFAMKLLAEKTIVLETEYLKEEKTNEKQ
;
A
#
# COMPACT_ATOMS: atom_id res chain seq x y z
N GLU A 1 -12.50 11.13 15.64
CA GLU A 1 -12.89 10.71 14.27
C GLU A 1 -12.01 11.32 13.17
N HIS A 2 -11.66 12.62 13.18
CA HIS A 2 -10.87 13.23 12.09
C HIS A 2 -9.46 12.65 11.88
N VAL A 3 -8.79 12.17 12.94
CA VAL A 3 -7.43 11.60 12.85
C VAL A 3 -7.38 10.34 11.96
N ALA A 4 -8.41 9.49 12.02
CA ALA A 4 -8.52 8.28 11.20
C ALA A 4 -8.52 8.64 9.70
N PHE A 5 -9.33 9.62 9.30
CA PHE A 5 -9.35 10.10 7.92
C PHE A 5 -8.03 10.71 7.48
N LEU A 6 -7.35 11.45 8.36
CA LEU A 6 -6.04 12.01 8.05
C LEU A 6 -5.00 10.90 7.82
N LEU A 7 -5.04 9.80 8.56
CA LEU A 7 -4.18 8.64 8.33
C LEU A 7 -4.45 8.02 6.95
N ALA A 8 -5.72 7.78 6.60
CA ALA A 8 -6.05 7.25 5.28
C ALA A 8 -5.60 8.18 4.15
N ILE A 9 -5.88 9.49 4.26
CA ILE A 9 -5.48 10.48 3.25
C ILE A 9 -3.96 10.58 3.10
N THR A 10 -3.22 10.59 4.22
CA THR A 10 -1.75 10.70 4.18
C THR A 10 -1.09 9.48 3.55
N THR A 11 -1.62 8.27 3.81
CA THR A 11 -1.17 7.04 3.16
C THR A 11 -1.50 7.04 1.67
N LEU A 12 -2.76 7.33 1.31
CA LEU A 12 -3.22 7.29 -0.09
C LEU A 12 -2.57 8.37 -0.96
N LYS A 13 -2.23 9.54 -0.38
CA LYS A 13 -1.57 10.65 -1.10
C LYS A 13 -0.20 10.27 -1.68
N GLN A 14 0.41 9.19 -1.20
CA GLN A 14 1.66 8.69 -1.74
C GLN A 14 1.52 8.11 -3.15
N VAL A 15 0.30 7.74 -3.55
CA VAL A 15 0.01 7.06 -4.82
C VAL A 15 -1.17 7.65 -5.59
N LEU A 16 -1.98 8.52 -4.96
CA LEU A 16 -3.13 9.21 -5.55
C LEU A 16 -3.08 10.70 -5.25
N THR A 17 -3.73 11.51 -6.08
CA THR A 17 -3.91 12.94 -5.84
C THR A 17 -5.03 13.20 -4.85
N ILE A 18 -5.02 14.38 -4.20
CA ILE A 18 -6.06 14.77 -3.24
C ILE A 18 -7.47 14.76 -3.85
N PRO A 19 -7.70 15.25 -5.09
CA PRO A 19 -9.02 15.13 -5.74
C PRO A 19 -9.48 13.68 -5.90
N GLU A 20 -8.61 12.77 -6.36
CA GLU A 20 -8.93 11.35 -6.52
C GLU A 20 -9.28 10.68 -5.18
N ILE A 21 -8.53 10.99 -4.12
CA ILE A 21 -8.80 10.49 -2.77
C ILE A 21 -10.17 10.97 -2.27
N LYS A 22 -10.48 12.26 -2.48
CA LYS A 22 -11.77 12.82 -2.10
C LYS A 22 -12.92 12.09 -2.81
N GLU A 23 -12.83 11.91 -4.12
CA GLU A 23 -13.86 11.20 -4.89
C GLU A 23 -13.98 9.73 -4.46
N GLY A 24 -12.85 9.05 -4.22
CA GLY A 24 -12.83 7.67 -3.72
C GLY A 24 -13.49 7.51 -2.35
N ILE A 25 -13.18 8.40 -1.39
CA ILE A 25 -13.81 8.38 -0.05
C ILE A 25 -15.31 8.67 -0.14
N LEU A 26 -15.73 9.62 -0.97
CA LEU A 26 -17.14 9.94 -1.17
C LEU A 26 -17.91 8.78 -1.81
N PHE A 27 -17.31 8.10 -2.79
CA PHE A 27 -17.89 6.91 -3.41
C PHE A 27 -18.03 5.78 -2.39
N GLN A 28 -16.95 5.41 -1.70
CA GLN A 28 -16.95 4.32 -0.73
C GLN A 28 -17.92 4.60 0.44
N GLY A 29 -17.94 5.83 0.93
CA GLY A 29 -18.83 6.26 2.00
C GLY A 29 -20.31 6.19 1.64
N LYS A 30 -20.68 6.38 0.37
CA LYS A 30 -22.05 6.19 -0.12
C LYS A 30 -22.43 4.72 -0.26
N THR A 31 -21.47 3.85 -0.59
CA THR A 31 -21.73 2.42 -0.85
C THR A 31 -21.83 1.60 0.44
N VAL A 32 -20.90 1.79 1.39
CA VAL A 32 -20.81 0.95 2.60
C VAL A 32 -20.95 1.72 3.91
N GLY A 33 -21.01 3.05 3.87
CA GLY A 33 -20.94 3.89 5.07
C GLY A 33 -19.50 4.31 5.39
N ILE A 34 -19.34 5.50 6.00
CA ILE A 34 -18.02 6.12 6.15
C ILE A 34 -17.11 5.39 7.15
N ARG A 35 -17.67 4.78 8.20
CA ARG A 35 -16.91 4.02 9.20
C ARG A 35 -16.44 2.70 8.62
N GLU A 36 -17.32 2.00 7.93
CA GLU A 36 -17.05 0.74 7.25
C GLU A 36 -16.05 0.93 6.11
N ALA A 37 -16.13 2.04 5.37
CA ALA A 37 -15.13 2.40 4.37
C ALA A 37 -13.72 2.57 4.98
N TYR A 38 -13.63 3.17 6.17
CA TYR A 38 -12.35 3.29 6.87
C TYR A 38 -11.84 1.94 7.38
N ASN A 39 -12.71 1.10 7.96
CA ASN A 39 -12.32 -0.25 8.40
C ASN A 39 -11.84 -1.10 7.21
N LEU A 40 -12.54 -1.05 6.08
CA LEU A 40 -12.12 -1.69 4.84
C LEU A 40 -10.74 -1.19 4.39
N PHE A 41 -10.49 0.12 4.46
CA PHE A 41 -9.16 0.67 4.17
C PHE A 41 -8.08 0.06 5.08
N CYS A 42 -8.32 -0.04 6.39
CA CYS A 42 -7.38 -0.66 7.32
C CYS A 42 -7.12 -2.13 6.96
N ASP A 43 -8.16 -2.93 6.74
CA ASP A 43 -8.04 -4.37 6.43
C ASP A 43 -7.28 -4.64 5.13
N GLU A 44 -7.50 -3.80 4.11
CA GLU A 44 -6.79 -3.88 2.83
C GLU A 44 -5.35 -3.36 2.96
N GLN A 45 -5.13 -2.29 3.73
CA GLN A 45 -3.80 -1.73 3.95
C GLN A 45 -2.88 -2.68 4.73
N GLU A 46 -3.39 -3.32 5.78
CA GLU A 46 -2.65 -4.31 6.57
C GLU A 46 -2.34 -5.55 5.72
N ALA A 47 -3.31 -6.03 4.94
CA ALA A 47 -3.10 -7.15 4.03
C ALA A 47 -2.05 -6.84 2.95
N ALA A 48 -2.08 -5.64 2.38
CA ALA A 48 -1.11 -5.21 1.37
C ALA A 48 0.31 -5.11 1.95
N VAL A 49 0.47 -4.52 3.14
CA VAL A 49 1.78 -4.41 3.82
C VAL A 49 2.31 -5.78 4.20
N TRP A 50 1.46 -6.66 4.73
CA TRP A 50 1.86 -8.03 5.04
C TRP A 50 2.31 -8.79 3.80
N MET A 51 1.60 -8.62 2.68
CA MET A 51 1.95 -9.25 1.41
C MET A 51 3.34 -8.83 0.91
N VAL A 52 3.65 -7.53 0.89
CA VAL A 52 4.96 -7.06 0.45
C VAL A 52 6.07 -7.45 1.41
N SER A 53 5.77 -7.60 2.71
CA SER A 53 6.69 -8.16 3.70
C SER A 53 7.06 -9.62 3.38
N GLN A 54 6.09 -10.43 2.96
CA GLN A 54 6.32 -11.82 2.53
C GLN A 54 7.15 -11.86 1.25
N LEU A 55 6.83 -11.00 0.28
CA LEU A 55 7.59 -10.87 -0.97
C LEU A 55 9.05 -10.48 -0.71
N ALA A 56 9.29 -9.50 0.17
CA ALA A 56 10.64 -9.08 0.56
C ALA A 56 11.46 -10.20 1.22
N GLN A 57 10.81 -11.18 1.83
CA GLN A 57 11.45 -12.35 2.44
C GLN A 57 11.57 -13.55 1.50
N GLY A 58 11.20 -13.40 0.21
CA GLY A 58 11.19 -14.50 -0.76
C GLY A 58 10.16 -15.59 -0.43
N LYS A 59 9.13 -15.29 0.38
CA LYS A 59 8.07 -16.22 0.75
C LYS A 59 6.92 -16.18 -0.27
N SER A 60 6.13 -17.25 -0.30
CA SER A 60 4.95 -17.33 -1.16
C SER A 60 3.92 -16.23 -0.83
N HIS A 61 3.19 -15.82 -1.86
CA HIS A 61 2.14 -14.81 -1.76
C HIS A 61 0.96 -15.29 -0.89
N PRO A 62 0.27 -14.38 -0.17
CA PRO A 62 -0.89 -14.74 0.63
C PRO A 62 -2.11 -15.21 -0.16
N GLN A 63 -2.80 -16.25 0.34
CA GLN A 63 -4.05 -16.78 -0.22
C GLN A 63 -5.20 -15.75 -0.30
N LYS A 64 -5.18 -14.68 0.53
CA LYS A 64 -6.21 -13.63 0.56
C LYS A 64 -6.38 -12.92 -0.79
N PHE A 65 -5.30 -12.84 -1.59
CA PHE A 65 -5.34 -12.18 -2.90
C PHE A 65 -5.75 -13.11 -4.05
N ASP A 66 -5.85 -14.42 -3.80
CA ASP A 66 -6.37 -15.39 -4.77
C ASP A 66 -7.92 -15.38 -4.81
N GLN A 67 -8.55 -14.66 -3.88
CA GLN A 67 -10.01 -14.54 -3.80
C GLN A 67 -10.53 -13.39 -4.67
N ALA A 68 -11.67 -13.61 -5.31
CA ALA A 68 -12.36 -12.58 -6.06
C ALA A 68 -12.65 -11.35 -5.16
N THR A 69 -12.30 -10.17 -5.66
CA THR A 69 -12.56 -8.90 -4.97
C THR A 69 -13.93 -8.39 -5.40
N PRO A 70 -14.87 -8.08 -4.48
CA PRO A 70 -16.10 -7.37 -4.84
C PRO A 70 -15.78 -6.08 -5.58
N VAL A 71 -16.57 -5.73 -6.60
CA VAL A 71 -16.29 -4.58 -7.46
C VAL A 71 -16.21 -3.29 -6.63
N GLU A 72 -17.06 -3.15 -5.61
CA GLU A 72 -17.03 -2.00 -4.71
C GLU A 72 -15.76 -1.87 -3.87
N TYR A 73 -14.90 -2.90 -3.79
CA TYR A 73 -13.67 -2.88 -2.98
C TYR A 73 -12.40 -2.77 -3.83
N ILE A 74 -12.52 -2.87 -5.16
CA ILE A 74 -11.38 -2.83 -6.08
C ILE A 74 -10.56 -1.55 -5.91
N ALA A 75 -11.21 -0.40 -5.77
CA ALA A 75 -10.51 0.88 -5.65
C ALA A 75 -9.61 0.92 -4.40
N VAL A 76 -10.13 0.52 -3.24
CA VAL A 76 -9.40 0.50 -1.97
C VAL A 76 -8.27 -0.53 -2.01
N ARG A 77 -8.54 -1.74 -2.52
CA ARG A 77 -7.54 -2.79 -2.68
C ARG A 77 -6.41 -2.37 -3.62
N ALA A 78 -6.74 -1.81 -4.78
CA ALA A 78 -5.75 -1.35 -5.74
C ALA A 78 -4.87 -0.22 -5.17
N ALA A 79 -5.47 0.75 -4.46
CA ALA A 79 -4.73 1.86 -3.88
C ALA A 79 -3.78 1.41 -2.76
N THR A 80 -4.25 0.54 -1.86
CA THR A 80 -3.43 0.01 -0.75
C THR A 80 -2.29 -0.89 -1.24
N LEU A 81 -2.54 -1.70 -2.27
CA LEU A 81 -1.52 -2.49 -2.96
C LEU A 81 -0.48 -1.62 -3.66
N SER A 82 -0.92 -0.58 -4.39
CA SER A 82 -0.02 0.37 -5.04
C SER A 82 0.91 1.04 -4.02
N PHE A 83 0.36 1.48 -2.89
CA PHE A 83 1.15 2.05 -1.81
C PHE A 83 2.17 1.05 -1.25
N ALA A 84 1.75 -0.17 -0.93
CA ALA A 84 2.63 -1.19 -0.37
C ALA A 84 3.77 -1.57 -1.34
N MET A 85 3.45 -1.71 -2.63
CA MET A 85 4.45 -2.01 -3.66
C MET A 85 5.41 -0.85 -3.88
N LYS A 86 4.92 0.40 -3.87
CA LYS A 86 5.78 1.59 -3.89
C LYS A 86 6.77 1.57 -2.72
N LEU A 87 6.28 1.29 -1.50
CA LEU A 87 7.14 1.18 -0.32
C LEU A 87 8.22 0.11 -0.49
N LEU A 88 7.86 -1.07 -0.99
CA LEU A 88 8.82 -2.14 -1.26
C LEU A 88 9.86 -1.70 -2.29
N ALA A 89 9.42 -1.15 -3.43
CA ALA A 89 10.31 -0.69 -4.49
C ALA A 89 11.31 0.36 -3.99
N GLU A 90 10.84 1.37 -3.25
CA GLU A 90 11.70 2.39 -2.65
C GLU A 90 12.75 1.80 -1.72
N LYS A 91 12.39 0.81 -0.89
CA LYS A 91 13.34 0.15 0.03
C LYS A 91 14.35 -0.73 -0.69
N THR A 92 13.90 -1.49 -1.68
CA THR A 92 14.80 -2.33 -2.50
C THR A 92 15.84 -1.48 -3.22
N ILE A 93 15.43 -0.37 -3.86
CA ILE A 93 16.35 0.54 -4.56
C ILE A 93 17.39 1.13 -3.60
N VAL A 94 17.00 1.49 -2.37
CA VAL A 94 17.94 1.99 -1.35
C VAL A 94 19.00 0.93 -1.02
N LEU A 95 18.57 -0.30 -0.74
CA LEU A 95 19.49 -1.40 -0.41
C LEU A 95 20.43 -1.75 -1.57
N GLU A 96 19.92 -1.81 -2.80
CA GLU A 96 20.72 -2.03 -4.01
C GLU A 96 21.77 -0.93 -4.20
N THR A 97 21.38 0.34 -3.95
CA THR A 97 22.28 1.49 -4.06
C THR A 97 23.38 1.45 -2.99
N GLU A 98 23.06 1.01 -1.77
CA GLU A 98 24.02 0.83 -0.68
C GLU A 98 25.02 -0.29 -1.01
N TYR A 99 24.52 -1.45 -1.46
CA TYR A 99 25.35 -2.58 -1.88
C TYR A 99 26.38 -2.18 -2.96
N LEU A 100 25.94 -1.48 -4.00
CA LEU A 100 26.83 -1.01 -5.08
C LEU A 100 27.88 0.02 -4.63
N LYS A 101 27.67 0.73 -3.51
CA LYS A 101 28.66 1.66 -2.93
C LYS A 101 29.72 0.91 -2.13
N GLU A 102 29.33 -0.13 -1.40
CA GLU A 102 30.23 -0.97 -0.63
C GLU A 102 31.19 -1.74 -1.54
N GLU A 103 30.70 -2.35 -2.63
CA GLU A 103 31.55 -3.05 -3.61
C GLU A 103 32.62 -2.12 -4.21
N LYS A 104 32.25 -0.91 -4.61
CA LYS A 104 33.20 0.09 -5.15
C LYS A 104 34.25 0.56 -4.16
N THR A 105 33.98 0.45 -2.85
CA THR A 105 34.94 0.79 -1.80
C THR A 105 35.93 -0.36 -1.61
N ASN A 106 35.43 -1.60 -1.63
CA ASN A 106 36.25 -2.80 -1.50
C ASN A 106 37.15 -3.06 -2.71
N GLU A 107 36.73 -2.70 -3.93
CA GLU A 107 37.57 -2.80 -5.14
C GLU A 107 38.73 -1.79 -5.20
N LYS A 108 38.70 -0.75 -4.35
CA LYS A 108 39.73 0.32 -4.30
C LYS A 108 40.77 0.12 -3.18
N GLN A 109 40.63 -0.93 -2.38
CA GLN A 109 41.59 -1.34 -1.33
C GLN A 109 42.48 -2.46 -1.84
#